data_AF-A0AAP0JNW6-F1
#
_entry.id   AF-A0AAP0JNW6-F1
#
_cell.length_a   1.000
_cell.length_b   1.000
_cell.length_c   1.000
_cell.angle_alpha   90.00
_cell.angle_beta   90.00
_cell.angle_gamma   90.00
#
_symmetry.space_group_name_H-M   'P 1'
#
loop_
_entity.id
_entity.type
_entity.pdbx_description
1 polymer ?
#
loop_
_entity_poly.entity_id
_entity_poly.type
_entity_poly.pdbx_seq_one_letter_code
_entity_poly.pdbx_strand_id
1 'polypeptide(L)'
;MLSGRFHEDNVQFQSKIIELSGLGQNTCLPPAVLRVPPNPNLTEGSIEMEIVIFGAIDELLAKTRVKTNDIGILVLNSGLFNRTPSLTALVVNQYKLRGNVITYNLAGMGCGAGIVLIDLVRHLLQGRIQELVDLGINIF
;
A
#
# COMPACT_ATOMS: atom_id res chain seq x y z
N MET A 1 -4.69 7.30 24.34
CA MET A 1 -5.73 6.49 25.01
C MET A 1 -6.73 7.39 25.76
N LEU A 2 -7.27 8.41 25.08
CA LEU A 2 -7.95 9.56 25.71
C LEU A 2 -9.49 9.55 25.54
N SER A 3 -10.07 8.42 25.12
CA SER A 3 -11.50 8.33 24.83
C SER A 3 -12.39 8.05 26.05
N GLY A 4 -11.80 7.90 27.24
CA GLY A 4 -12.53 7.53 28.48
C GLY A 4 -13.15 6.14 28.45
N ARG A 5 -12.81 5.30 27.45
CA ARG A 5 -13.40 3.96 27.24
C ARG A 5 -12.65 2.82 27.93
N PHE A 6 -11.49 3.11 28.52
CA PHE A 6 -10.64 2.11 29.16
C PHE A 6 -10.43 2.47 30.63
N HIS A 7 -10.44 1.45 31.50
CA HIS A 7 -9.98 1.59 32.88
C HIS A 7 -8.49 1.92 32.92
N GLU A 8 -8.04 2.61 33.97
CA GLU A 8 -6.65 3.05 34.13
C GLU A 8 -5.65 1.88 34.03
N ASP A 9 -5.97 0.72 34.63
CA ASP A 9 -5.12 -0.46 34.56
C ASP A 9 -4.90 -0.96 33.11
N ASN A 10 -5.94 -0.87 32.27
CA ASN A 10 -5.84 -1.21 30.84
C ASN A 10 -4.97 -0.19 30.09
N VAL A 11 -5.02 1.08 30.51
CA VAL A 11 -4.21 2.14 29.92
C VAL A 11 -2.75 1.93 30.24
N GLN A 12 -2.41 1.66 31.50
CA GLN A 12 -1.04 1.37 31.92
C GLN A 12 -0.50 0.12 31.22
N PHE A 13 -1.32 -0.93 31.10
CA PHE A 13 -0.94 -2.14 30.39
C PHE A 13 -0.63 -1.88 28.91
N GLN A 14 -1.53 -1.21 28.18
CA GLN A 14 -1.31 -0.91 26.76
C GLN A 14 -0.12 0.03 26.54
N SER A 15 0.10 1.02 27.41
CA SER A 15 1.26 1.91 27.33
C SER A 15 2.57 1.13 27.48
N LYS A 16 2.65 0.22 28.45
CA LYS A 16 3.82 -0.65 28.64
C LYS A 16 4.08 -1.54 27.43
N ILE A 17 3.03 -2.05 26.78
CA ILE A 17 3.16 -2.85 25.55
C ILE A 17 3.72 -2.00 24.39
N ILE A 18 3.25 -0.76 24.24
CA ILE A 18 3.74 0.16 23.20
C ILE A 18 5.22 0.49 23.44
N GLU A 19 5.60 0.81 24.68
CA GLU A 19 7.00 1.11 25.03
C GLU A 19 7.95 -0.08 24.77
N LEU A 20 7.46 -1.31 24.97
CA LEU A 20 8.23 -2.54 24.77
C LEU A 20 8.13 -3.12 23.35
N SER A 21 7.35 -2.52 22.46
CA SER A 21 7.09 -3.04 21.11
C SER A 21 8.25 -2.83 20.12
N GLY A 22 9.26 -2.04 20.49
CA GLY A 22 10.39 -1.72 19.62
C GLY A 22 10.05 -0.77 18.46
N LEU A 23 8.90 -0.10 18.50
CA LEU A 23 8.50 0.88 17.49
C LEU A 23 9.30 2.19 17.63
N GLY A 24 9.77 2.72 16.50
CA GLY A 24 10.48 4.00 16.44
C GLY A 24 9.54 5.19 16.32
N GLN A 25 10.10 6.40 16.37
CA GLN A 25 9.35 7.66 16.30
C GLN A 25 8.66 7.91 14.94
N ASN A 26 9.04 7.14 13.91
CA ASN A 26 8.42 7.23 12.57
C ASN A 26 7.24 6.26 12.40
N THR A 27 6.81 5.57 13.46
CA THR A 27 5.64 4.68 13.42
C THR A 27 4.49 5.31 14.20
N CYS A 28 3.37 5.55 13.52
CA CYS A 28 2.19 6.13 14.14
C CYS A 28 0.89 5.53 13.58
N LEU A 29 -0.20 5.73 14.34
CA LEU A 29 -1.55 5.55 13.82
C LEU A 29 -1.98 6.81 13.05
N PRO A 30 -2.91 6.68 12.09
CA PRO A 30 -3.36 7.83 11.32
C PRO A 30 -4.03 8.88 12.21
N PRO A 31 -3.95 10.19 11.87
CA PRO A 31 -4.50 11.27 12.68
C PRO A 31 -5.96 11.07 13.10
N ALA A 32 -6.79 10.51 12.21
CA ALA A 32 -8.20 10.24 12.48
C ALA A 32 -8.45 9.30 13.67
N VAL A 33 -7.50 8.42 13.99
CA VAL A 33 -7.55 7.51 15.15
C VAL A 33 -7.01 8.19 16.42
N LEU A 34 -6.07 9.13 16.28
CA LEU A 34 -5.44 9.83 17.40
C LEU A 34 -6.24 11.02 17.94
N ARG A 35 -7.18 11.57 17.15
CA ARG A 35 -8.07 12.68 17.57
C ARG A 35 -8.96 12.28 18.76
N VAL A 36 -9.42 13.29 19.50
CA VAL A 36 -10.35 13.13 20.64
C VAL A 36 -11.59 14.02 20.42
N PRO A 37 -12.78 13.45 20.14
CA PRO A 37 -13.03 12.01 19.93
C PRO A 37 -12.40 11.51 18.60
N PRO A 38 -12.08 10.20 18.50
CA PRO A 38 -11.64 9.62 17.23
C PRO A 38 -12.70 9.78 16.15
N ASN A 39 -12.27 10.04 14.91
CA ASN A 39 -13.16 10.18 13.75
C ASN A 39 -12.69 9.33 12.56
N PRO A 40 -12.57 7.99 12.71
CA PRO A 40 -12.23 7.11 11.61
C PRO A 40 -13.41 7.03 10.63
N ASN A 41 -13.27 7.67 9.48
CA ASN A 41 -14.27 7.65 8.41
C ASN A 41 -13.59 7.45 7.05
N LEU A 42 -14.40 7.19 6.02
CA LEU A 42 -13.91 6.90 4.66
C LEU A 42 -13.09 8.05 4.06
N THR A 43 -13.45 9.30 4.35
CA THR A 43 -12.75 10.48 3.85
C THR A 43 -11.34 10.56 4.43
N GLU A 44 -11.22 10.44 5.76
CA GLU A 44 -9.92 10.45 6.43
C GLU A 44 -9.04 9.26 6.02
N GLY A 45 -9.64 8.07 5.85
CA GLY A 45 -8.93 6.90 5.34
C GLY A 45 -8.43 7.09 3.91
N SER A 46 -9.19 7.79 3.07
CA SER A 46 -8.75 8.12 1.69
C SER A 46 -7.57 9.07 1.69
N ILE A 47 -7.62 10.13 2.50
CA ILE A 47 -6.54 11.12 2.63
C ILE A 47 -5.24 10.43 3.08
N GLU A 48 -5.31 9.62 4.14
CA GLU A 48 -4.15 8.90 4.66
C GLU A 48 -3.55 7.96 3.59
N MET A 49 -4.40 7.16 2.95
CA MET A 49 -3.94 6.20 1.94
C MET A 49 -3.31 6.89 0.74
N GLU A 50 -3.85 8.02 0.29
CA GLU A 50 -3.25 8.81 -0.79
C GLU A 50 -1.88 9.36 -0.38
N ILE A 51 -1.74 9.89 0.83
CA ILE A 51 -0.44 10.37 1.35
C ILE A 51 0.59 9.23 1.37
N VAL A 52 0.23 8.08 1.93
CA VAL A 52 1.14 6.93 2.08
C VAL A 52 1.50 6.33 0.72
N ILE A 53 0.51 6.07 -0.14
CA ILE A 53 0.73 5.44 -1.45
C ILE A 53 1.53 6.37 -2.36
N PHE A 54 1.12 7.63 -2.49
CA PHE A 54 1.79 8.55 -3.39
C PHE A 54 3.19 8.91 -2.89
N GLY A 55 3.36 9.13 -1.58
CA GLY A 55 4.69 9.35 -1.01
C GLY A 55 5.65 8.19 -1.28
N ALA A 56 5.20 6.95 -1.13
CA ALA A 56 6.01 5.77 -1.41
C ALA A 56 6.37 5.63 -2.90
N ILE A 57 5.43 5.92 -3.81
CA ILE A 57 5.66 5.88 -5.26
C ILE A 57 6.61 6.99 -5.69
N ASP A 58 6.43 8.22 -5.17
CA ASP A 58 7.29 9.36 -5.47
C ASP A 58 8.75 9.07 -5.09
N GLU A 59 8.97 8.53 -3.88
CA GLU A 59 10.30 8.14 -3.42
C GLU A 59 10.91 7.04 -4.30
N LEU A 60 10.12 6.04 -4.71
CA LEU A 60 10.56 4.96 -5.58
C LEU A 60 10.95 5.47 -6.98
N LEU A 61 10.13 6.32 -7.59
CA LEU A 61 10.39 6.88 -8.91
C LEU A 61 11.61 7.82 -8.88
N ALA A 62 11.77 8.61 -7.81
CA ALA A 62 12.92 9.48 -7.63
C ALA A 62 14.23 8.67 -7.54
N LYS A 63 14.24 7.54 -6.81
CA LYS A 63 15.41 6.67 -6.66
C LYS A 63 15.74 5.89 -7.92
N THR A 64 14.73 5.33 -8.59
CA THR A 64 14.93 4.42 -9.73
C THR A 64 15.04 5.14 -11.07
N ARG A 65 14.53 6.38 -11.17
CA ARG A 65 14.42 7.17 -12.42
C ARG A 65 13.62 6.48 -13.53
N VAL A 66 12.80 5.47 -13.17
CA VAL A 66 11.88 4.82 -14.11
C VAL A 66 10.83 5.83 -14.53
N LYS A 67 10.55 5.91 -15.84
CA LYS A 67 9.48 6.77 -16.35
C LYS A 67 8.14 6.08 -16.13
N THR A 68 7.12 6.85 -15.79
CA THR A 68 5.76 6.32 -15.59
C THR A 68 5.23 5.57 -16.81
N ASN A 69 5.63 5.96 -18.03
CA ASN A 69 5.28 5.28 -19.28
C ASN A 69 5.95 3.90 -19.46
N ASP A 70 7.03 3.62 -18.74
CA ASP A 70 7.72 2.33 -18.80
C ASP A 70 7.07 1.28 -17.86
N ILE A 71 6.16 1.72 -16.97
CA ILE A 71 5.47 0.85 -16.02
C ILE A 71 4.38 0.06 -16.75
N GLY A 72 4.61 -1.26 -16.89
CA GLY A 72 3.67 -2.16 -17.56
C GLY A 72 2.71 -2.92 -16.66
N ILE A 73 3.07 -3.11 -15.39
CA ILE A 73 2.28 -3.82 -14.39
C ILE A 73 2.30 -2.99 -13.10
N LEU A 74 1.14 -2.80 -12.49
CA LEU A 74 0.97 -2.20 -11.17
C LEU A 74 0.24 -3.19 -10.26
N VAL A 75 0.92 -3.66 -9.21
CA VAL A 75 0.30 -4.48 -8.16
C VAL A 75 0.32 -3.65 -6.88
N LEU A 76 -0.85 -3.43 -6.29
CA LEU A 76 -1.02 -2.69 -5.05
C LEU A 76 -1.80 -3.55 -4.07
N ASN A 77 -1.34 -3.63 -2.83
CA ASN A 77 -2.07 -4.27 -1.74
C ASN A 77 -2.42 -3.26 -0.65
N SER A 78 -3.65 -3.35 -0.14
CA SER A 78 -4.06 -2.67 1.08
C SER A 78 -4.81 -3.62 2.02
N GLY A 79 -4.31 -3.77 3.24
CA GLY A 79 -4.92 -4.62 4.27
C GLY A 79 -6.03 -3.95 5.08
N LEU A 80 -6.02 -2.62 5.18
CA LEU A 80 -6.87 -1.87 6.11
C LEU A 80 -7.92 -0.99 5.42
N PHE A 81 -7.75 -0.71 4.13
CA PHE A 81 -8.61 0.23 3.43
C PHE A 81 -8.74 -0.13 1.95
N ASN A 82 -9.96 -0.42 1.50
CA ASN A 82 -10.27 -0.64 0.09
C ASN A 82 -11.55 0.13 -0.24
N ARG A 83 -11.53 0.87 -1.35
CA ARG A 83 -12.65 1.70 -1.78
C ARG A 83 -12.87 1.63 -3.28
N THR A 84 -13.98 2.21 -3.73
CA THR A 84 -14.27 2.48 -5.14
C THR A 84 -14.15 3.99 -5.37
N PRO A 85 -13.42 4.45 -6.41
CA PRO A 85 -12.58 3.66 -7.32
C PRO A 85 -11.40 2.98 -6.61
N SER A 86 -10.87 1.89 -7.19
CA SER A 86 -9.78 1.12 -6.58
C SER A 86 -8.52 1.97 -6.35
N LEU A 87 -7.66 1.57 -5.42
CA LEU A 87 -6.41 2.28 -5.14
C LEU A 87 -5.49 2.27 -6.37
N THR A 88 -5.46 1.17 -7.12
CA THR A 88 -4.73 1.11 -8.40
C THR A 88 -5.26 2.13 -9.41
N ALA A 89 -6.58 2.35 -9.48
CA ALA A 89 -7.15 3.33 -10.39
C ALA A 89 -6.75 4.77 -10.02
N LEU A 90 -6.64 5.07 -8.71
CA LEU A 90 -6.13 6.35 -8.23
C LEU A 90 -4.68 6.56 -8.66
N VAL A 91 -3.83 5.55 -8.50
CA VAL A 91 -2.41 5.60 -8.93
C VAL A 91 -2.31 5.78 -10.44
N VAL A 92 -3.05 5.00 -11.23
CA VAL A 92 -3.06 5.14 -12.70
C VAL A 92 -3.42 6.56 -13.12
N ASN A 93 -4.47 7.13 -12.51
CA ASN A 93 -4.93 8.47 -12.83
C ASN A 93 -3.96 9.56 -12.35
N GLN A 94 -3.36 9.41 -11.16
CA GLN A 94 -2.45 10.39 -10.57
C GLN A 94 -1.15 10.50 -11.37
N TYR A 95 -0.54 9.36 -11.69
CA TYR A 95 0.76 9.29 -12.36
C TYR A 95 0.67 9.24 -13.89
N LYS A 96 -0.54 9.30 -14.44
CA LYS A 96 -0.82 9.21 -15.87
C LYS A 96 -0.13 8.00 -16.50
N LEU A 97 -0.28 6.84 -15.84
CA LEU A 97 0.26 5.59 -16.36
C LEU A 97 -0.38 5.29 -17.73
N ARG A 98 0.36 4.57 -18.58
CA ARG A 98 -0.09 4.20 -19.92
C ARG A 98 -1.42 3.43 -19.88
N GLY A 99 -2.26 3.62 -20.91
CA GLY A 99 -3.61 3.04 -20.95
C GLY A 99 -3.67 1.50 -20.98
N ASN A 100 -2.57 0.83 -21.34
CA ASN A 100 -2.46 -0.63 -21.34
C ASN A 100 -1.70 -1.18 -20.10
N VAL A 101 -1.61 -0.41 -19.02
CA VAL A 101 -1.08 -0.88 -17.75
C VAL A 101 -1.99 -1.97 -17.18
N ILE A 102 -1.42 -3.12 -16.80
CA ILE A 102 -2.17 -4.17 -16.12
C ILE A 102 -2.16 -3.84 -14.63
N THR A 103 -3.32 -3.80 -13.98
CA THR A 103 -3.41 -3.48 -12.55
C THR A 103 -4.04 -4.60 -11.73
N TYR A 104 -3.50 -4.82 -10.53
CA TYR A 104 -4.01 -5.76 -9.53
C TYR A 104 -4.16 -5.04 -8.19
N ASN A 105 -5.40 -4.96 -7.68
CA ASN A 105 -5.70 -4.38 -6.37
C ASN A 105 -6.01 -5.51 -5.38
N LEU A 106 -5.02 -5.89 -4.56
CA LEU A 106 -5.14 -6.97 -3.58
C LEU A 106 -5.62 -6.45 -2.23
N ALA A 107 -6.44 -7.25 -1.56
CA ALA A 107 -6.99 -6.97 -0.25
C ALA A 107 -7.06 -8.26 0.58
N GLY A 108 -7.08 -8.13 1.91
CA GLY A 108 -7.35 -9.25 2.83
C GLY A 108 -6.18 -10.18 3.14
N MET A 109 -4.99 -9.95 2.57
CA MET A 109 -3.80 -10.80 2.77
C MET A 109 -3.02 -10.50 4.07
N GLY A 110 -3.37 -9.41 4.77
CA GLY A 110 -2.75 -9.02 6.04
C GLY A 110 -1.22 -8.86 5.96
N CYS A 111 -0.52 -9.25 7.02
CA CYS A 111 0.94 -9.10 7.13
C CYS A 111 1.73 -9.96 6.12
N GLY A 112 1.10 -11.00 5.53
CA GLY A 112 1.71 -11.84 4.49
C GLY A 112 1.64 -11.23 3.09
N ALA A 113 1.00 -10.08 2.92
CA ALA A 113 0.75 -9.51 1.59
C ALA A 113 2.02 -9.27 0.78
N GLY A 114 3.12 -8.86 1.43
CA GLY A 114 4.37 -8.52 0.74
C GLY A 114 4.97 -9.70 -0.03
N ILE A 115 5.04 -10.89 0.58
CA ILE A 115 5.60 -12.07 -0.09
C ILE A 115 4.68 -12.57 -1.21
N VAL A 116 3.36 -12.48 -1.01
CA VAL A 116 2.38 -12.86 -2.04
C VAL A 116 2.45 -11.92 -3.24
N LEU A 117 2.66 -10.62 -3.00
CA LEU A 117 2.89 -9.62 -4.04
C LEU A 117 4.11 -9.97 -4.89
N ILE A 118 5.22 -10.32 -4.26
CA ILE A 118 6.47 -10.69 -4.95
C ILE A 118 6.27 -11.96 -5.78
N ASP A 119 5.59 -12.96 -5.23
CA ASP A 119 5.30 -14.22 -5.94
C ASP A 119 4.36 -14.00 -7.14
N LEU A 120 3.33 -13.17 -6.99
CA LEU A 120 2.45 -12.78 -8.08
C LEU A 120 3.25 -12.07 -9.19
N VAL A 121 4.06 -11.07 -8.84
CA VAL A 121 4.87 -10.34 -9.83
C VAL A 121 5.84 -11.28 -10.56
N ARG A 122 6.44 -12.25 -9.85
CA ARG A 122 7.29 -13.28 -10.48
C ARG A 122 6.53 -14.06 -11.55
N HIS A 123 5.35 -14.59 -11.23
CA HIS A 123 4.53 -15.35 -12.19
C HIS A 123 4.10 -14.49 -13.39
N LEU A 124 3.74 -13.22 -13.16
CA LEU A 124 3.34 -12.30 -14.24
C LEU A 124 4.50 -11.99 -15.20
N LEU A 125 5.72 -11.83 -14.67
CA LEU A 125 6.91 -11.60 -15.48
C LEU A 125 7.32 -12.85 -16.26
N GLN A 126 7.27 -14.03 -15.64
CA GLN A 126 7.56 -15.30 -16.30
C GLN A 126 6.58 -15.60 -17.43
N GLY A 127 5.28 -15.40 -17.21
CA GLY A 127 4.26 -15.57 -18.25
C GLY A 127 4.52 -14.67 -19.47
N ARG A 128 4.87 -13.40 -19.26
CA ARG A 128 5.20 -12.47 -20.35
C ARG A 128 6.47 -12.86 -21.11
N ILE A 129 7.49 -13.35 -20.41
CA ILE A 129 8.71 -13.85 -21.05
C ILE A 129 8.38 -15.06 -21.92
N GLN A 130 7.55 -15.98 -21.41
CA GLN A 130 7.13 -17.16 -22.16
C GLN A 130 6.34 -16.77 -23.43
N GLU A 131 5.39 -15.84 -23.33
CA GLU A 131 4.65 -15.33 -24.50
C GLU A 131 5.59 -14.76 -25.58
N LEU A 132 6.62 -14.01 -25.20
CA LEU A 132 7.59 -13.45 -26.14
C LEU A 132 8.47 -14.52 -26.79
N VAL A 133 8.88 -15.53 -26.03
CA VAL A 133 9.59 -16.71 -26.53
C VAL A 133 8.72 -17.49 -27.51
N ASP A 134 7.44 -17.69 -27.20
CA ASP A 134 6.48 -18.39 -28.05
C ASP A 134 6.21 -17.61 -29.36
N LEU A 135 6.35 -16.29 -29.34
CA LEU A 135 6.28 -15.41 -30.52
C LEU A 135 7.61 -15.34 -31.32
N GLY A 136 8.64 -16.10 -30.92
CA GLY A 136 9.93 -16.12 -31.60
C GLY A 136 10.77 -14.86 -31.41
N ILE A 137 10.43 -14.01 -30.43
CA ILE A 137 11.18 -12.80 -30.11
C ILE A 137 12.31 -13.17 -29.15
N ASN A 138 13.56 -13.07 -29.61
CA ASN A 138 14.69 -13.39 -28.76
C ASN A 138 14.95 -12.24 -27.76
N ILE A 139 14.95 -12.58 -26.47
CA ILE A 139 15.14 -11.64 -25.36
C ILE A 139 16.58 -11.70 -24.81
N PHE A 140 17.51 -12.32 -25.56
CA PHE A 140 18.95 -12.39 -25.27
C PHE A 140 19.80 -12.22 -26.53
#